data_AF-A0A3D2J2Y7-F1
#
_entry.id   AF-A0A3D2J2Y7-F1
#
_cell.length_a   1.000
_cell.length_b   1.000
_cell.length_c   1.000
_cell.angle_alpha   90.00
_cell.angle_beta   90.00
_cell.angle_gamma   90.00
#
_symmetry.space_group_name_H-M   'P 1'
#
loop_
_entity.id
_entity.type
_entity.pdbx_description
1 polymer ?
#
loop_
_entity_poly.entity_id
_entity_poly.type
_entity_poly.pdbx_seq_one_letter_code
_entity_poly.pdbx_strand_id
1 'polypeptide(L)'
;MHVPTTFEPKNWQDFEPHYQALLREPITRENLSEWLHRGSELEKYVWEIRGELKRSRSRNIEDEHARQAYQRFTDEIFIPFQEMSHLLQAKLLREMTWKPAPEHREMIHRFRQAADIYQAENALLERDIVELMDRYLLIVSAIERQCDEVTPQQCSQEERWHIRQDCWHQERHKIDEIFLVMLAKRRQLAR
;
A
#
# COMPACT_ATOMS: atom_id res chain seq x y z
N MET A 1 -7.51 18.00 -19.97
CA MET A 1 -6.37 18.74 -19.38
C MET A 1 -5.24 17.73 -19.26
N HIS A 2 -4.18 17.89 -20.05
CA HIS A 2 -3.01 16.98 -20.01
C HIS A 2 -2.22 17.29 -18.74
N VAL A 3 -1.79 16.26 -18.00
CA VAL A 3 -0.90 16.45 -16.86
C VAL A 3 0.46 16.92 -17.41
N PRO A 4 1.01 18.06 -16.94
CA PRO A 4 2.27 18.59 -17.48
C PRO A 4 3.43 17.61 -17.26
N THR A 5 4.40 17.63 -18.17
CA THR A 5 5.61 16.77 -18.20
C THR A 5 6.48 16.87 -16.94
N THR A 6 6.18 17.81 -16.04
CA THR A 6 6.77 17.93 -14.71
C THR A 6 5.65 18.22 -13.72
N PHE A 7 4.88 17.19 -13.38
CA PHE A 7 3.88 17.23 -12.32
C PHE A 7 4.56 16.82 -11.01
N GLU A 8 4.76 17.78 -10.11
CA GLU A 8 5.38 17.59 -8.80
C GLU A 8 4.36 17.89 -7.68
N PRO A 9 3.38 17.00 -7.48
CA PRO A 9 2.35 17.20 -6.47
C PRO A 9 2.95 17.06 -5.06
N LYS A 10 2.59 17.98 -4.18
CA LYS A 10 3.07 18.06 -2.80
C LYS A 10 2.02 17.60 -1.80
N ASN A 11 0.75 17.79 -2.12
CA ASN A 11 -0.38 17.41 -1.29
C ASN A 11 -1.55 16.91 -2.16
N TRP A 12 -2.62 16.46 -1.51
CA TRP A 12 -3.80 15.96 -2.21
C TRP A 12 -4.49 17.03 -3.06
N GLN A 13 -4.45 18.30 -2.65
CA GLN A 13 -5.08 19.40 -3.37
C GLN A 13 -4.46 19.64 -4.76
N ASP A 14 -3.24 19.16 -5.00
CA ASP A 14 -2.62 19.17 -6.32
C ASP A 14 -3.19 18.07 -7.24
N PHE A 15 -3.66 16.95 -6.68
CA PHE A 15 -4.28 15.84 -7.43
C PHE A 15 -5.79 16.01 -7.62
N GLU A 16 -6.47 16.45 -6.57
CA GLU A 16 -7.93 16.44 -6.45
C GLU A 16 -8.65 17.05 -7.67
N PRO A 17 -8.25 18.23 -8.20
CA PRO A 17 -8.92 18.82 -9.37
C PRO A 17 -8.88 17.91 -10.60
N HIS A 18 -7.81 17.14 -10.79
CA HIS A 18 -7.66 16.25 -11.93
C HIS A 18 -8.55 15.00 -11.81
N TYR A 19 -8.65 14.41 -10.61
CA TYR A 19 -9.60 13.33 -10.35
C TYR A 19 -11.05 13.80 -10.47
N GLN A 20 -11.37 14.99 -9.93
CA GLN A 20 -12.69 15.60 -10.04
C GLN A 20 -13.08 15.88 -11.50
N ALA A 21 -12.13 16.30 -12.34
CA ALA A 21 -12.37 16.48 -13.77
C ALA A 21 -12.74 15.16 -14.45
N LEU A 22 -12.05 14.05 -14.17
CA LEU A 22 -12.39 12.73 -14.70
C LEU A 22 -13.74 12.22 -14.20
N LEU A 23 -14.10 12.52 -12.95
CA LEU A 23 -15.37 12.11 -12.37
C LEU A 23 -16.57 12.81 -13.02
N ARG A 24 -16.41 14.10 -13.38
CA ARG A 24 -17.45 14.91 -14.03
C ARG A 24 -17.58 14.64 -15.52
N GLU A 25 -16.53 14.14 -16.16
CA GLU A 25 -16.53 13.83 -17.59
C GLU A 25 -17.48 12.65 -17.90
N PRO A 26 -18.43 12.78 -18.86
CA PRO A 26 -19.24 11.65 -19.30
C PRO A 26 -18.36 10.58 -19.97
N ILE A 27 -18.57 9.31 -19.63
CA ILE A 27 -17.86 8.20 -20.28
C ILE A 27 -18.69 7.70 -21.45
N THR A 28 -18.10 7.66 -22.65
CA THR A 28 -18.67 7.08 -23.87
C THR A 28 -17.71 6.03 -24.43
N ARG A 29 -18.15 5.29 -25.44
CA ARG A 29 -17.29 4.31 -26.10
C ARG A 29 -16.09 4.97 -26.78
N GLU A 30 -16.29 6.16 -27.32
CA GLU A 30 -15.32 6.91 -28.12
C GLU A 30 -14.22 7.53 -27.27
N ASN A 31 -14.54 7.98 -26.06
CA ASN A 31 -13.56 8.62 -25.16
C ASN A 31 -12.99 7.68 -24.08
N LEU A 32 -13.47 6.44 -23.97
CA LEU A 32 -13.07 5.51 -22.90
C LEU A 32 -11.55 5.33 -22.82
N SER A 33 -10.87 5.11 -23.95
CA SER A 33 -9.42 4.90 -23.96
C SER A 33 -8.66 6.11 -23.43
N GLU A 34 -9.06 7.32 -23.81
CA GLU A 34 -8.44 8.56 -23.37
C GLU A 34 -8.75 8.88 -21.91
N TRP A 35 -9.96 8.57 -21.46
CA TRP A 35 -10.36 8.70 -20.07
C TRP A 35 -9.57 7.73 -19.17
N LEU A 36 -9.44 6.46 -19.57
CA LEU A 36 -8.63 5.47 -18.86
C LEU A 36 -7.16 5.87 -18.84
N HIS A 37 -6.62 6.36 -19.95
CA HIS A 37 -5.23 6.79 -20.03
C HIS A 37 -4.94 7.93 -19.05
N ARG A 38 -5.75 8.99 -19.04
CA ARG A 38 -5.59 10.09 -18.08
C ARG A 38 -5.73 9.65 -16.64
N GLY A 39 -6.65 8.73 -16.34
CA GLY A 39 -6.75 8.10 -15.02
C GLY A 39 -5.46 7.38 -14.63
N SER A 40 -4.93 6.54 -15.53
CA SER A 40 -3.69 5.79 -15.30
C SER A 40 -2.46 6.66 -15.11
N GLU A 41 -2.37 7.80 -15.82
CA GLU A 41 -1.27 8.74 -15.64
C GLU A 41 -1.31 9.38 -14.25
N LEU A 42 -2.51 9.76 -13.75
CA LEU A 42 -2.64 10.28 -12.38
C LEU A 42 -2.29 9.22 -11.32
N GLU A 43 -2.76 7.98 -11.50
CA GLU A 43 -2.44 6.87 -10.60
C GLU A 43 -0.93 6.63 -10.55
N LYS A 44 -0.26 6.66 -11.70
CA LYS A 44 1.18 6.44 -11.83
C LYS A 44 1.99 7.37 -10.92
N TYR A 45 1.70 8.67 -10.90
CA TYR A 45 2.41 9.62 -10.04
C TYR A 45 2.27 9.27 -8.55
N VAL A 46 1.05 8.94 -8.10
CA VAL A 46 0.82 8.54 -6.70
C VAL A 46 1.61 7.28 -6.36
N TRP A 47 1.61 6.28 -7.25
CA TRP A 47 2.34 5.03 -7.03
C TRP A 47 3.87 5.20 -7.06
N GLU A 48 4.40 6.08 -7.91
CA GLU A 48 5.82 6.41 -7.96
C GLU A 48 6.29 7.04 -6.65
N ILE A 49 5.58 8.06 -6.15
CA ILE A 49 5.88 8.72 -4.86
C ILE A 49 5.79 7.69 -3.71
N ARG A 50 4.74 6.87 -3.69
CA ARG A 50 4.59 5.81 -2.67
C ARG A 50 5.76 4.83 -2.71
N GLY A 51 6.20 4.45 -3.91
CA GLY A 51 7.32 3.56 -4.13
C GLY A 51 8.63 4.13 -3.59
N GLU A 52 8.90 5.41 -3.85
CA GLU A 52 10.08 6.12 -3.34
C GLU A 52 10.10 6.19 -1.81
N LEU A 53 8.99 6.63 -1.20
CA LEU A 53 8.88 6.73 0.25
C LEU A 53 8.97 5.35 0.91
N LYS A 54 8.34 4.32 0.32
CA LYS A 54 8.46 2.93 0.81
C LYS A 54 9.90 2.43 0.75
N ARG A 55 10.62 2.72 -0.34
CA ARG A 55 12.05 2.36 -0.48
C ARG A 55 12.90 3.08 0.58
N SER A 56 12.69 4.38 0.77
CA SER A 56 13.41 5.16 1.80
C SER A 56 13.19 4.57 3.19
N ARG A 57 11.92 4.35 3.58
CA ARG A 57 11.55 3.74 4.87
C ARG A 57 12.13 2.34 5.07
N SER A 58 12.18 1.52 4.01
CA SER A 58 12.67 0.14 4.12
C SER A 58 14.19 0.04 4.13
N ARG A 59 14.90 1.06 3.64
CA ARG A 59 16.37 1.10 3.60
C ARG A 59 16.97 1.32 4.98
N ASN A 60 16.33 2.14 5.81
CA ASN A 60 16.69 2.34 7.20
C ASN A 60 15.42 2.38 8.05
N ILE A 61 15.11 1.24 8.68
CA ILE A 61 13.90 1.09 9.50
C ILE A 61 13.95 1.89 10.81
N GLU A 62 15.13 2.39 11.21
CA GLU A 62 15.30 3.27 12.36
C GLU A 62 15.21 4.75 11.99
N ASP A 63 15.08 5.10 10.69
CA ASP A 63 14.91 6.47 10.24
C ASP A 63 13.47 6.97 10.50
N GLU A 64 13.31 7.68 11.61
CA GLU A 64 12.03 8.25 12.02
C GLU A 64 11.47 9.25 10.99
N HIS A 65 12.33 10.02 10.32
CA HIS A 65 11.88 10.98 9.31
C HIS A 65 11.31 10.26 8.08
N ALA A 66 11.97 9.20 7.62
CA ALA A 66 11.48 8.38 6.52
C ALA A 66 10.14 7.69 6.87
N ARG A 67 10.01 7.18 8.11
CA ARG A 67 8.76 6.60 8.60
C ARG A 67 7.62 7.61 8.62
N GLN A 68 7.84 8.79 9.21
CA GLN A 68 6.85 9.85 9.26
C GLN A 68 6.48 10.40 7.89
N ALA A 69 7.44 10.51 6.96
CA ALA A 69 7.17 10.94 5.60
C ALA A 69 6.25 9.95 4.87
N TYR A 70 6.51 8.64 4.99
CA TYR A 70 5.64 7.61 4.44
C TYR A 70 4.25 7.62 5.07
N GLN A 71 4.16 7.82 6.38
CA GLN A 71 2.88 7.87 7.09
C GLN A 71 2.06 9.10 6.69
N ARG A 72 2.66 10.29 6.66
CA ARG A 72 1.99 11.52 6.17
C ARG A 72 1.50 11.35 4.74
N PHE A 73 2.32 10.84 3.83
CA PHE A 73 1.88 10.56 2.46
C PHE A 73 0.70 9.58 2.43
N THR A 74 0.74 8.55 3.26
CA THR A 74 -0.34 7.56 3.33
C THR A 74 -1.65 8.22 3.77
N ASP A 75 -1.61 8.99 4.84
CA ASP A 75 -2.80 9.61 5.44
C ASP A 75 -3.34 10.77 4.59
N GLU A 76 -2.46 11.64 4.10
CA GLU A 76 -2.85 12.89 3.44
C GLU A 76 -3.08 12.75 1.93
N ILE A 77 -2.44 11.78 1.25
CA ILE A 77 -2.52 11.62 -0.21
C ILE A 77 -3.10 10.25 -0.58
N PHE A 78 -2.55 9.16 -0.03
CA PHE A 78 -2.89 7.82 -0.50
C PHE A 78 -4.34 7.42 -0.15
N ILE A 79 -4.82 7.77 1.05
CA ILE A 79 -6.20 7.48 1.45
C ILE A 79 -7.23 8.22 0.54
N PRO A 80 -7.16 9.55 0.36
CA PRO A 80 -8.04 10.26 -0.57
C PRO A 80 -7.94 9.74 -2.02
N PHE A 81 -6.73 9.38 -2.44
CA PHE A 81 -6.47 8.75 -3.73
C PHE A 81 -7.23 7.42 -3.90
N GLN A 82 -7.19 6.54 -2.90
CA GLN A 82 -7.91 5.26 -2.95
C GLN A 82 -9.42 5.48 -3.07
N GLU A 83 -9.96 6.44 -2.31
CA GLU A 83 -11.38 6.78 -2.39
C GLU A 83 -11.76 7.26 -3.80
N MET A 84 -10.98 8.17 -4.39
CA MET A 84 -11.25 8.65 -5.76
C MET A 84 -11.08 7.57 -6.81
N SER A 85 -10.08 6.70 -6.67
CA SER A 85 -9.89 5.56 -7.57
C SER A 85 -11.12 4.63 -7.54
N HIS A 86 -11.67 4.36 -6.35
CA HIS A 86 -12.90 3.58 -6.23
C HIS A 86 -14.10 4.29 -6.86
N LEU A 87 -14.26 5.60 -6.66
CA LEU A 87 -15.34 6.36 -7.30
C LEU A 87 -15.25 6.35 -8.83
N LEU A 88 -14.04 6.48 -9.40
CA LEU A 88 -13.83 6.40 -10.85
C LEU A 88 -14.15 4.99 -11.38
N GLN A 89 -13.73 3.94 -10.70
CA GLN A 89 -14.06 2.55 -11.06
C GLN A 89 -15.57 2.31 -11.00
N ALA A 90 -16.23 2.72 -9.93
CA ALA A 90 -17.69 2.61 -9.77
C ALA A 90 -18.44 3.39 -10.86
N LYS A 91 -17.97 4.61 -11.20
CA LYS A 91 -18.51 5.41 -12.30
C LYS A 91 -18.39 4.67 -13.63
N LEU A 92 -17.21 4.14 -13.95
CA LEU A 92 -16.98 3.36 -15.17
C LEU A 92 -17.94 2.17 -15.26
N LEU A 93 -18.08 1.39 -14.18
CA LEU A 93 -18.96 0.22 -14.16
C LEU A 93 -20.44 0.59 -14.33
N ARG A 94 -20.86 1.74 -13.79
CA ARG A 94 -22.23 2.26 -13.90
C ARG A 94 -22.55 2.82 -15.29
N GLU A 95 -21.64 3.59 -15.88
CA GLU A 95 -21.86 4.28 -17.15
C GLU A 95 -21.58 3.40 -18.37
N MET A 96 -20.71 2.40 -18.23
CA MET A 96 -20.39 1.47 -19.30
C MET A 96 -21.52 0.44 -19.51
N THR A 97 -22.50 0.82 -20.33
CA THR A 97 -23.62 -0.03 -20.75
C THR A 97 -23.30 -0.90 -21.98
N TRP A 98 -22.09 -0.77 -22.53
CA TRP A 98 -21.62 -1.53 -23.70
C TRP A 98 -20.61 -2.61 -23.32
N LYS A 99 -20.43 -3.58 -24.22
CA LYS A 99 -19.39 -4.60 -24.07
C LYS A 99 -18.00 -3.95 -24.22
N PRO A 100 -17.06 -4.18 -23.29
CA PRO A 100 -15.72 -3.64 -23.41
C PRO A 100 -14.95 -4.26 -24.56
N ALA A 101 -14.06 -3.46 -25.15
CA ALA A 101 -13.11 -3.94 -26.13
C ALA A 101 -12.18 -5.01 -25.51
N PRO A 102 -11.65 -5.95 -26.30
CA PRO A 102 -10.82 -7.06 -25.79
C PRO A 102 -9.70 -6.64 -24.83
N GLU A 103 -9.02 -5.53 -25.13
CA GLU A 103 -7.91 -4.94 -24.37
C GLU A 103 -8.30 -4.47 -22.96
N HIS A 104 -9.57 -4.14 -22.73
CA HIS A 104 -10.07 -3.66 -21.43
C HIS A 104 -10.84 -4.73 -20.64
N ARG A 105 -11.11 -5.89 -21.26
CA ARG A 105 -12.00 -6.90 -20.70
C ARG A 105 -11.56 -7.40 -19.33
N GLU A 106 -10.28 -7.72 -19.19
CA GLU A 106 -9.71 -8.25 -17.95
C GLU A 106 -9.70 -7.18 -16.84
N MET A 107 -9.28 -5.96 -17.18
CA MET A 107 -9.29 -4.83 -16.23
C MET A 107 -10.69 -4.60 -15.66
N ILE A 108 -11.71 -4.55 -16.53
CA ILE A 108 -13.09 -4.34 -16.11
C ILE A 108 -13.63 -5.52 -15.31
N HIS A 109 -13.23 -6.76 -15.65
CA HIS A 109 -13.57 -7.92 -14.85
C HIS A 109 -13.04 -7.80 -13.41
N ARG A 110 -11.78 -7.38 -13.25
CA ARG A 110 -11.17 -7.11 -11.94
C ARG A 110 -11.87 -5.99 -11.19
N PHE A 111 -12.25 -4.91 -11.85
CA PHE A 111 -12.99 -3.81 -11.20
C PHE A 111 -14.35 -4.28 -10.66
N ARG A 112 -15.06 -5.16 -11.38
CA ARG A 112 -16.32 -5.73 -10.87
C ARG A 112 -16.08 -6.58 -9.63
N GLN A 113 -15.08 -7.46 -9.66
CA GLN A 113 -14.72 -8.28 -8.51
C GLN A 113 -14.31 -7.43 -7.30
N ALA A 114 -13.52 -6.37 -7.53
CA ALA A 114 -13.11 -5.45 -6.48
C ALA A 114 -14.30 -4.70 -5.89
N ALA A 115 -15.24 -4.23 -6.72
CA ALA A 115 -16.45 -3.56 -6.25
C ALA A 115 -17.35 -4.48 -5.41
N ASP A 116 -17.42 -5.77 -5.75
CA ASP A 116 -18.21 -6.76 -4.99
C ASP A 116 -17.62 -7.05 -3.60
N ILE A 117 -16.31 -6.83 -3.42
CA ILE A 117 -15.56 -7.14 -2.18
C ILE A 117 -15.34 -5.87 -1.33
N TYR A 118 -15.48 -4.68 -1.90
CA TYR A 118 -15.17 -3.44 -1.20
C TYR A 118 -16.11 -3.16 -0.02
N GLN A 119 -15.52 -3.00 1.17
CA GLN A 119 -16.21 -2.52 2.36
C GLN A 119 -15.40 -1.35 2.95
N ALA A 120 -16.03 -0.21 3.20
CA ALA A 120 -15.34 0.98 3.71
C ALA A 120 -14.67 0.72 5.08
N GLU A 121 -15.26 -0.16 5.90
CA GLU A 121 -14.76 -0.58 7.21
C GLU A 121 -13.38 -1.28 7.11
N ASN A 122 -13.07 -1.89 5.96
CA ASN A 122 -11.80 -2.57 5.73
C ASN A 122 -10.59 -1.62 5.74
N ALA A 123 -10.78 -0.33 5.44
CA ALA A 123 -9.69 0.64 5.42
C ALA A 123 -9.02 0.81 6.78
N LEU A 124 -9.80 0.78 7.88
CA LEU A 124 -9.25 0.84 9.24
C LEU A 124 -8.49 -0.43 9.60
N LEU A 125 -9.02 -1.60 9.21
CA LEU A 125 -8.33 -2.88 9.42
C LEU A 125 -7.01 -2.95 8.66
N GLU A 126 -6.97 -2.45 7.43
CA GLU A 126 -5.74 -2.37 6.63
C GLU A 126 -4.70 -1.47 7.27
N ARG A 127 -5.10 -0.29 7.78
CA ARG A 127 -4.21 0.61 8.54
C ARG A 127 -3.61 -0.10 9.74
N ASP A 128 -4.44 -0.75 10.57
CA ASP A 128 -3.97 -1.46 11.75
C ASP A 128 -3.00 -2.60 11.39
N ILE A 129 -3.26 -3.33 10.29
CA ILE A 129 -2.36 -4.39 9.81
C ILE A 129 -1.01 -3.81 9.38
N VAL A 130 -0.97 -2.65 8.72
CA VAL A 130 0.28 -1.99 8.35
C VAL A 130 1.07 -1.58 9.59
N GLU A 131 0.42 -1.02 10.60
CA GLU A 131 1.08 -0.65 11.86
C GLU A 131 1.67 -1.87 12.57
N LEU A 132 0.92 -2.98 12.63
CA LEU A 132 1.40 -4.23 13.21
C LEU A 132 2.59 -4.80 12.43
N MET A 133 2.61 -4.68 11.11
CA MET A 133 3.75 -5.08 10.28
C MET A 133 4.99 -4.22 10.57
N ASP A 134 4.85 -2.92 10.73
CA ASP A 134 5.98 -2.04 11.08
C ASP A 134 6.51 -2.36 12.49
N ARG A 135 5.62 -2.65 13.46
CA ARG A 135 6.01 -3.13 14.81
C ARG A 135 6.73 -4.48 14.76
N TYR A 136 6.26 -5.41 13.94
CA TYR A 136 6.93 -6.70 13.73
C TYR A 136 8.36 -6.52 13.24
N LEU A 137 8.59 -5.65 12.25
CA LEU A 137 9.92 -5.38 11.71
C LEU A 137 10.87 -4.80 12.77
N LEU A 138 10.37 -3.89 13.62
CA LEU A 138 11.17 -3.33 14.72
C LEU A 138 11.57 -4.40 15.75
N ILE A 139 10.66 -5.30 16.10
CA ILE A 139 10.96 -6.41 17.02
C ILE A 139 11.99 -7.35 16.42
N VAL A 140 11.82 -7.78 15.16
CA VAL A 140 12.78 -8.65 14.48
C VAL A 140 14.17 -7.99 14.44
N SER A 141 14.25 -6.72 14.10
CA SER A 141 15.52 -5.99 14.08
C SER A 141 16.16 -5.87 15.47
N ALA A 142 15.37 -5.65 16.53
CA ALA A 142 15.87 -5.64 17.89
C ALA A 142 16.42 -7.01 18.31
N ILE A 143 15.72 -8.10 17.98
CA ILE A 143 16.19 -9.47 18.23
C ILE A 143 17.50 -9.72 17.48
N GLU A 144 17.59 -9.37 16.20
CA GLU A 144 18.80 -9.54 15.40
C GLU A 144 20.00 -8.82 15.99
N ARG A 145 19.84 -7.55 16.42
CA ARG A 145 20.91 -6.81 17.09
C ARG A 145 21.36 -7.48 18.39
N GLN A 146 20.41 -7.90 19.22
CA GLN A 146 20.73 -8.61 20.46
C GLN A 146 21.48 -9.92 20.18
N CYS A 147 21.08 -10.68 19.14
CA CYS A 147 21.80 -11.89 18.71
C CYS A 147 23.25 -11.56 18.33
N ASP A 148 23.44 -10.51 17.55
CA ASP A 148 24.76 -10.11 17.05
C ASP A 148 25.67 -9.61 18.19
N GLU A 149 25.13 -8.92 19.20
CA GLU A 149 25.86 -8.46 20.39
C GLU A 149 26.42 -9.62 21.24
N VAL A 150 25.67 -10.71 21.38
CA VAL A 150 26.10 -11.88 22.17
C VAL A 150 26.91 -12.89 21.36
N THR A 151 26.96 -12.76 20.03
CA THR A 151 27.68 -13.68 19.16
C THR A 151 29.18 -13.35 19.14
N PRO A 152 30.07 -14.28 19.55
CA PRO A 152 31.51 -14.05 19.48
C PRO A 152 31.98 -13.83 18.04
N GLN A 153 32.93 -12.90 17.84
CA GLN A 153 33.52 -12.65 16.51
C GLN A 153 34.17 -13.91 15.93
N GLN A 154 34.79 -14.73 16.79
CA GLN A 154 35.40 -16.00 16.46
C GLN A 154 34.52 -17.13 17.02
N CYS A 155 33.63 -17.64 16.18
CA CYS A 155 32.85 -18.85 16.42
C CYS A 155 32.65 -19.60 15.10
N SER A 156 32.41 -20.90 15.17
CA SER A 156 31.99 -21.70 14.03
C SER A 156 30.59 -21.30 13.53
N GLN A 157 30.25 -21.69 12.31
CA GLN A 157 28.92 -21.45 11.76
C GLN A 157 27.81 -22.14 12.57
N GLU A 158 28.09 -23.33 13.10
CA GLU A 158 27.15 -24.10 13.93
C GLU A 158 26.88 -23.40 15.27
N GLU A 159 27.93 -22.95 15.97
CA GLU A 159 27.80 -22.17 17.20
C GLU A 159 27.00 -20.88 16.97
N ARG A 160 27.28 -20.17 15.88
CA ARG A 160 26.52 -18.97 15.50
C ARG A 160 25.04 -19.27 15.25
N TRP A 161 24.74 -20.39 14.59
CA TRP A 161 23.35 -20.80 14.36
C TRP A 161 22.63 -21.10 15.67
N HIS A 162 23.27 -21.84 16.60
CA HIS A 162 22.69 -22.14 17.91
C HIS A 162 22.41 -20.88 18.72
N ILE A 163 23.39 -19.97 18.82
CA ILE A 163 23.22 -18.68 19.53
C ILE A 163 22.03 -17.91 18.94
N ARG A 164 21.93 -17.84 17.62
CA ARG A 164 20.82 -17.15 16.96
C ARG A 164 19.48 -17.84 17.23
N GLN A 165 19.41 -19.17 17.20
CA GLN A 165 18.18 -19.89 17.55
C GLN A 165 17.74 -19.61 18.99
N ASP A 166 18.68 -19.64 19.95
CA ASP A 166 18.38 -19.41 21.37
C ASP A 166 17.86 -17.98 21.60
N CYS A 167 18.50 -16.98 21.00
CA CYS A 167 18.03 -15.60 21.09
C CYS A 167 16.61 -15.43 20.49
N TRP A 168 16.35 -15.99 19.31
CA TRP A 168 15.00 -15.97 18.72
C TRP A 168 13.99 -16.71 19.59
N HIS A 169 14.38 -17.82 20.23
CA HIS A 169 13.51 -18.60 21.10
C HIS A 169 13.11 -17.83 22.36
N GLN A 170 14.04 -17.10 22.96
CA GLN A 170 13.79 -16.27 24.15
C GLN A 170 12.74 -15.17 23.85
N GLU A 171 12.79 -14.62 22.65
CA GLU A 171 11.96 -13.48 22.23
C GLU A 171 10.69 -13.89 21.46
N ARG A 172 10.45 -15.20 21.29
CA ARG A 172 9.36 -15.76 20.49
C ARG A 172 7.98 -15.18 20.85
N HIS A 173 7.75 -14.91 22.13
CA HIS A 173 6.48 -14.41 22.63
C HIS A 173 6.10 -13.05 22.02
N LYS A 174 7.09 -12.17 21.76
CA LYS A 174 6.87 -10.86 21.13
C LYS A 174 6.38 -11.00 19.68
N ILE A 175 6.90 -12.02 18.99
CA ILE A 175 6.52 -12.32 17.60
C ILE A 175 5.15 -12.98 17.56
N ASP A 176 4.93 -13.99 18.41
CA ASP A 176 3.66 -14.72 18.51
C ASP A 176 2.49 -13.77 18.77
N GLU A 177 2.64 -12.83 19.71
CA GLU A 177 1.61 -11.84 20.03
C GLU A 177 1.18 -11.03 18.80
N ILE A 178 2.14 -10.44 18.09
CA ILE A 178 1.84 -9.62 16.91
C ILE A 178 1.23 -10.46 15.79
N PHE A 179 1.76 -11.67 15.57
CA PHE A 179 1.25 -12.56 14.53
C PHE A 179 -0.20 -12.95 14.77
N LEU A 180 -0.57 -13.28 16.02
CA LEU A 180 -1.94 -13.63 16.37
C LEU A 180 -2.90 -12.45 16.19
N VAL A 181 -2.50 -11.23 16.55
CA VAL A 181 -3.31 -10.02 16.31
C VAL A 181 -3.49 -9.77 14.80
N MET A 182 -2.42 -9.85 14.01
CA MET A 182 -2.50 -9.69 12.55
C MET A 182 -3.41 -10.75 11.90
N LEU A 183 -3.30 -12.01 12.34
CA LEU A 183 -4.13 -13.11 11.84
C LEU A 183 -5.61 -12.86 12.12
N ALA A 184 -5.95 -12.39 13.33
CA ALA A 184 -7.33 -12.07 13.69
C ALA A 184 -7.89 -10.95 12.80
N LYS A 185 -7.14 -9.88 12.57
CA LYS A 185 -7.55 -8.77 11.69
C LYS A 185 -7.70 -9.20 10.23
N ARG A 186 -6.78 -10.02 9.70
CA ARG A 186 -6.90 -10.57 8.33
C ARG A 186 -8.12 -11.47 8.16
N ARG A 187 -8.52 -12.21 9.21
CA ARG A 187 -9.77 -12.98 9.20
C ARG A 187 -11.01 -12.11 9.23
N GLN A 188 -10.95 -10.92 9.84
CA GLN A 188 -12.04 -9.94 9.78
C GLN A 188 -12.14 -9.35 8.36
N LEU A 189 -11.00 -9.00 7.75
CA LEU A 189 -10.94 -8.47 6.38
C LEU A 189 -11.49 -9.45 5.32
N ALA A 190 -11.39 -10.76 5.57
CA ALA A 190 -11.81 -11.80 4.64
C ALA A 190 -13.29 -12.22 4.79
N ARG A 191 -14.04 -11.60 5.71
CA ARG A 191 -15.48 -11.83 5.90
C ARG A 191 -16.29 -10.79 5.16
#